data_AF-A0A9W4I6E9-F1
#
_entry.id   AF-A0A9W4I6E9-F1
#
_cell.length_a   1.000
_cell.length_b   1.000
_cell.length_c   1.000
_cell.angle_alpha   90.00
_cell.angle_beta   90.00
_cell.angle_gamma   90.00
#
_symmetry.space_group_name_H-M   'P 1'
#
loop_
_entity.id
_entity.type
_entity.pdbx_description
1 polymer ?
#
loop_
_entity_poly.entity_id
_entity_poly.type
_entity_poly.pdbx_seq_one_letter_code
_entity_poly.pdbx_strand_id
1 'polypeptide(L)'
;MSDVERRLAILMQALVKTGLEYICPRCFRLFSDPNACYRHCRKEGEGGEGEGNEGDDIHRGLGLITKKDFPEFLQCYRVAIGFPINEGDLPLEDDPGRPGRRYYNKCFSVEFVLDNCLPGREVTDAMLLAVIKI
;
A
#
# COMPACT_ATOMS: atom_id res chain seq x y z
N MET A 1 -17.05 11.93 17.46
CA MET A 1 -15.78 12.04 16.73
C MET A 1 -14.66 12.14 17.76
N SER A 2 -13.82 11.11 17.86
CA SER A 2 -12.69 11.06 18.81
C SER A 2 -11.52 11.92 18.33
N ASP A 3 -10.61 12.27 19.24
CA ASP A 3 -9.41 13.05 18.90
C ASP A 3 -8.50 12.33 17.88
N VAL A 4 -8.53 10.99 17.90
CA VAL A 4 -7.80 10.13 16.96
C VAL A 4 -8.38 10.23 15.54
N GLU A 5 -9.71 10.15 15.40
CA GLU A 5 -10.39 10.31 14.10
C GLU A 5 -10.11 11.69 13.50
N ARG A 6 -10.07 12.74 14.34
CA ARG A 6 -9.75 14.10 13.90
C ARG A 6 -8.30 14.22 13.43
N ARG A 7 -7.34 13.63 14.14
CA ARG A 7 -5.92 13.63 13.74
C ARG A 7 -5.70 12.84 12.45
N LEU A 8 -6.36 11.70 12.29
CA LEU A 8 -6.32 10.90 11.06
C LEU A 8 -6.86 11.69 9.86
N ALA A 9 -8.01 12.34 10.02
CA ALA A 9 -8.60 13.18 8.97
C ALA A 9 -7.69 14.35 8.56
N ILE A 10 -7.01 14.99 9.53
CA ILE A 10 -6.03 16.06 9.26
C ILE A 10 -4.82 15.49 8.52
N LEU A 11 -4.34 14.30 8.91
CA LEU A 11 -3.22 13.64 8.25
C LEU A 11 -3.55 13.30 6.80
N MET A 12 -4.72 12.72 6.55
CA MET A 12 -5.21 12.40 5.21
C MET A 12 -5.31 13.66 4.36
N GLN A 13 -5.86 14.74 4.90
CA GLN A 13 -5.92 16.03 4.19
C GLN A 13 -4.53 16.61 3.90
N ALA A 14 -3.57 16.45 4.80
CA ALA A 14 -2.19 16.89 4.59
C ALA A 14 -1.50 16.07 3.49
N LEU A 15 -1.65 14.75 3.50
CA LEU A 15 -1.07 13.85 2.50
C LEU A 15 -1.62 14.11 1.10
N VAL A 16 -2.94 14.26 0.97
CA VAL A 16 -3.60 14.63 -0.30
C VAL A 16 -3.09 15.99 -0.81
N LYS A 17 -2.92 16.99 0.07
CA LYS A 17 -2.37 18.30 -0.31
C LYS A 17 -0.91 18.25 -0.77
N THR A 18 -0.14 17.26 -0.34
CA THR A 18 1.26 17.06 -0.77
C THR A 18 1.39 16.28 -2.08
N GLY A 19 0.27 15.84 -2.67
CA GLY A 19 0.28 15.03 -3.90
C GLY A 19 0.81 13.61 -3.68
N LEU A 20 0.80 13.12 -2.43
CA LEU A 20 1.21 11.76 -2.06
C LEU A 20 -0.04 10.87 -1.97
N GLU A 21 -0.52 10.42 -3.11
CA GLU A 21 -1.80 9.68 -3.24
C GLU A 21 -1.67 8.18 -2.98
N TYR A 22 -0.45 7.63 -2.96
CA TYR A 22 -0.21 6.19 -2.87
C TYR A 22 0.68 5.84 -1.68
N ILE A 23 0.47 4.66 -1.10
CA ILE A 23 1.18 4.15 0.06
C ILE A 23 1.47 2.66 -0.10
N CYS A 24 2.68 2.24 0.25
CA CYS A 24 2.99 0.82 0.38
C CYS A 24 2.35 0.27 1.67
N PRO A 25 1.44 -0.71 1.61
CA PRO A 25 0.75 -1.22 2.80
C PRO A 25 1.69 -1.95 3.76
N ARG A 26 2.86 -2.41 3.30
CA ARG A 26 3.82 -3.15 4.12
C ARG A 26 4.70 -2.25 4.99
N CYS A 27 5.15 -1.12 4.45
CA CYS A 27 6.13 -0.24 5.12
C CYS A 27 5.62 1.20 5.34
N PHE A 28 4.38 1.50 4.92
CA PHE A 28 3.72 2.80 5.01
C PHE A 28 4.47 3.95 4.33
N ARG A 29 5.35 3.64 3.36
CA ARG A 29 6.04 4.64 2.56
C ARG A 29 5.08 5.25 1.53
N LEU A 30 5.11 6.57 1.44
CA LEU A 30 4.24 7.37 0.58
C LEU A 30 4.88 7.67 -0.78
N PHE A 31 4.04 7.75 -1.80
CA PHE A 31 4.42 7.98 -3.19
C PHE A 31 3.39 8.87 -3.89
N SER A 32 3.86 9.70 -4.82
CA SER A 32 2.99 10.55 -5.66
C SER A 32 2.46 9.85 -6.91
N ASP A 33 3.06 8.72 -7.28
CA ASP A 33 2.72 7.98 -8.50
C ASP A 33 2.66 6.47 -8.19
N PRO A 34 1.69 5.73 -8.74
CA PRO A 34 1.54 4.31 -8.46
C PRO A 34 2.71 3.49 -9.02
N ASN A 35 3.31 3.89 -10.14
CA ASN A 35 4.48 3.18 -10.68
C ASN A 35 5.70 3.35 -9.78
N ALA A 36 5.84 4.48 -9.09
CA ALA A 36 6.85 4.66 -8.06
C ALA A 36 6.64 3.70 -6.88
N CYS A 37 5.39 3.52 -6.43
CA CYS A 37 5.04 2.55 -5.39
C CYS A 37 5.34 1.11 -5.83
N TYR A 38 4.95 0.72 -7.06
CA TYR A 38 5.26 -0.61 -7.61
C TYR A 38 6.76 -0.86 -7.74
N ARG A 39 7.52 0.10 -8.27
CA ARG A 39 8.99 -0.01 -8.38
C ARG A 39 9.63 -0.19 -7.02
N HIS A 40 9.13 0.51 -6.00
CA HIS A 40 9.56 0.28 -4.64
C HIS A 40 9.27 -1.15 -4.18
N CYS A 41 8.04 -1.64 -4.31
CA CYS A 41 7.68 -3.01 -3.91
C CYS A 41 8.56 -4.06 -4.61
N ARG A 42 8.81 -3.91 -5.91
CA ARG A 42 9.72 -4.80 -6.63
C ARG A 42 11.15 -4.74 -6.10
N LYS A 43 11.68 -3.54 -5.87
CA LYS A 43 13.05 -3.36 -5.38
C LYS A 43 13.25 -3.96 -3.98
N GLU A 44 12.31 -3.74 -3.07
CA GLU A 44 12.38 -4.32 -1.72
C GLU A 44 12.16 -5.84 -1.73
N GLY A 45 11.35 -6.35 -2.67
CA GLY A 45 11.10 -7.79 -2.82
C GLY A 45 12.25 -8.56 -3.45
N GLU A 46 13.07 -7.93 -4.30
CA GLU A 46 14.24 -8.54 -4.94
C GLU A 46 15.49 -8.52 -4.03
N GLY A 47 15.43 -7.82 -2.89
CA GLY A 47 16.60 -7.51 -2.06
C GLY A 47 17.38 -6.37 -2.70
N GLY A 48 17.56 -5.27 -1.97
CA GLY A 48 18.27 -4.10 -2.50
C GLY A 48 19.71 -4.40 -2.89
N GLU A 49 20.35 -3.46 -3.59
CA GLU A 49 21.78 -3.50 -3.94
C GLU A 49 22.63 -3.31 -2.67
N GLY A 50 22.67 -4.32 -1.81
CA GLY A 50 23.37 -4.29 -0.54
C GLY A 50 23.54 -5.71 -0.02
N GLU A 51 24.79 -6.12 0.17
CA GLU A 51 25.15 -7.42 0.71
C GLU A 51 24.43 -7.66 2.05
N GLY A 52 23.57 -8.68 2.11
CA GLY A 52 22.77 -9.02 3.30
C GLY A 52 21.32 -8.51 3.32
N ASN A 53 20.81 -7.87 2.25
CA ASN A 53 19.40 -7.52 2.15
C ASN A 53 18.62 -8.66 1.46
N GLU A 54 18.20 -9.66 2.24
CA GLU A 54 17.24 -10.66 1.77
C GLU A 54 15.90 -9.95 1.55
N GLY A 55 15.44 -9.90 0.29
CA GLY A 55 14.18 -9.26 -0.05
C GLY A 55 12.99 -9.84 0.74
N ASP A 56 11.95 -9.03 0.92
CA ASP A 56 10.75 -9.44 1.67
C ASP A 56 9.69 -10.02 0.72
N ASP A 57 9.24 -11.24 0.98
CA ASP A 57 8.22 -11.95 0.19
C ASP A 57 6.91 -11.14 0.07
N ILE A 58 6.59 -10.33 1.08
CA ILE A 58 5.40 -9.46 1.02
C ILE A 58 5.59 -8.36 -0.03
N HIS A 59 6.72 -7.67 -0.04
CA HIS A 59 7.02 -6.67 -1.07
C HIS A 59 7.08 -7.29 -2.47
N ARG A 60 7.66 -8.49 -2.60
CA ARG A 60 7.70 -9.24 -3.85
C ARG A 60 6.30 -9.49 -4.40
N GLY A 61 5.38 -10.00 -3.58
CA GLY A 61 4.00 -10.23 -3.99
C GLY A 61 3.22 -8.94 -4.30
N LEU A 62 3.45 -7.87 -3.54
CA LEU A 62 2.88 -6.55 -3.82
C LEU A 62 3.40 -5.93 -5.14
N GLY A 63 4.59 -6.34 -5.59
CA GLY A 63 5.18 -5.92 -6.86
C GLY A 63 4.59 -6.59 -8.10
N LEU A 64 3.65 -7.53 -7.95
CA LEU A 64 3.03 -8.28 -9.05
C LEU A 64 1.87 -7.49 -9.67
N ILE A 65 1.88 -7.37 -11.01
CA ILE A 65 0.99 -6.46 -11.76
C ILE A 65 0.12 -7.14 -12.81
N THR A 66 0.12 -8.47 -12.89
CA THR A 66 -0.64 -9.20 -13.92
C THR A 66 -1.82 -9.97 -13.34
N LYS A 67 -2.79 -10.33 -14.19
CA LYS A 67 -4.00 -11.06 -13.77
C LYS A 67 -3.68 -12.47 -13.26
N LYS A 68 -2.69 -13.16 -13.85
CA LYS A 68 -2.27 -14.50 -13.43
C LYS A 68 -1.64 -14.50 -12.03
N ASP A 69 -1.05 -13.37 -11.63
CA ASP A 69 -0.36 -13.21 -10.35
C ASP A 69 -1.31 -12.69 -9.26
N PHE A 70 -2.58 -12.46 -9.59
CA PHE A 70 -3.57 -11.88 -8.67
C PHE A 70 -3.76 -12.67 -7.36
N PRO A 71 -3.83 -14.02 -7.36
CA PRO A 71 -3.95 -14.77 -6.12
C PRO A 71 -2.78 -14.52 -5.15
N GLU A 72 -1.56 -14.44 -5.67
CA GLU A 72 -0.35 -14.18 -4.90
C GLU A 72 -0.32 -12.73 -4.39
N PHE A 73 -0.65 -11.77 -5.26
CA PHE A 73 -0.83 -10.37 -4.88
C PHE A 73 -1.81 -10.23 -3.72
N LEU A 74 -3.00 -10.83 -3.83
CA LEU A 74 -4.06 -10.72 -2.82
C LEU A 74 -3.62 -11.33 -1.48
N GLN A 75 -2.91 -12.46 -1.50
CA GLN A 75 -2.37 -13.07 -0.30
C GLN A 75 -1.38 -12.13 0.40
N CYS A 76 -0.40 -11.59 -0.33
CA CYS A 76 0.57 -10.66 0.24
C CYS A 76 -0.07 -9.35 0.69
N TYR A 77 -1.07 -8.85 -0.05
CA TYR A 77 -1.82 -7.65 0.31
C TYR A 77 -2.54 -7.81 1.65
N ARG A 78 -3.28 -8.92 1.84
CA ARG A 78 -3.94 -9.24 3.12
C ARG A 78 -2.99 -9.26 4.30
N VAL A 79 -1.80 -9.85 4.10
CA VAL A 79 -0.76 -9.87 5.14
C VAL A 79 -0.26 -8.46 5.43
N ALA A 80 -0.03 -7.64 4.40
CA ALA A 80 0.45 -6.28 4.55
C ALA A 80 -0.55 -5.38 5.31
N ILE A 81 -1.85 -5.47 5.00
CA ILE A 81 -2.89 -4.66 5.66
C ILE A 81 -3.34 -5.23 7.02
N GLY A 82 -3.00 -6.50 7.31
CA GLY A 82 -3.36 -7.18 8.55
C GLY A 82 -4.86 -7.52 8.67
N PHE A 83 -5.62 -7.46 7.58
CA PHE A 83 -7.07 -7.69 7.55
C PHE A 83 -7.49 -8.62 6.39
N PRO A 84 -8.46 -9.54 6.62
CA PRO A 84 -9.01 -10.35 5.53
C PRO A 84 -9.93 -9.51 4.64
N ILE A 85 -9.39 -9.00 3.53
CA ILE A 85 -10.17 -8.35 2.47
C ILE A 85 -10.56 -9.35 1.37
N ASN A 86 -11.79 -9.30 0.85
CA ASN A 86 -12.18 -10.15 -0.28
C ASN A 86 -11.79 -9.51 -1.62
N GLU A 87 -11.64 -10.32 -2.66
CA GLU A 87 -11.35 -9.83 -4.01
C GLU A 87 -12.41 -8.82 -4.50
N GLY A 88 -13.69 -9.04 -4.17
CA GLY A 88 -14.79 -8.16 -4.57
C GLY A 88 -14.79 -6.80 -3.86
N ASP A 89 -14.04 -6.65 -2.77
CA ASP A 89 -13.93 -5.41 -2.01
C ASP A 89 -12.75 -4.55 -2.48
N LEU A 90 -11.89 -5.09 -3.35
CA LEU A 90 -10.77 -4.36 -3.90
C LEU A 90 -11.24 -3.36 -4.97
N PRO A 91 -10.64 -2.16 -5.04
CA PRO A 91 -10.95 -1.14 -6.03
C PRO A 91 -10.27 -1.49 -7.36
N LEU A 92 -10.71 -2.59 -7.96
CA LEU A 92 -10.17 -3.08 -9.23
C LEU A 92 -10.85 -2.34 -10.37
N GLU A 93 -10.08 -1.51 -11.06
CA GLU A 93 -10.53 -0.88 -12.31
C GLU A 93 -10.09 -1.74 -13.51
N ASP A 94 -10.99 -1.87 -14.48
CA ASP A 94 -10.65 -2.42 -15.80
C ASP A 94 -9.83 -1.37 -16.57
N ASP A 95 -8.70 -1.78 -17.18
CA ASP A 95 -7.93 -0.92 -18.08
C ASP A 95 -8.78 -0.58 -19.33
N PRO A 96 -9.20 0.69 -19.53
CA PRO A 96 -10.04 1.05 -20.68
C PRO A 96 -9.32 0.85 -22.02
N GLY A 97 -7.98 0.75 -22.02
CA GLY A 97 -7.17 0.49 -23.21
C GLY A 97 -6.73 -0.98 -23.37
N ARG A 98 -6.92 -1.84 -22.36
CA ARG A 98 -6.56 -3.27 -22.39
C ARG A 98 -7.55 -4.13 -21.60
N PRO A 99 -8.66 -4.56 -22.22
CA PRO A 99 -9.62 -5.45 -21.57
C PRO A 99 -8.91 -6.71 -21.04
N GLY A 100 -9.15 -7.04 -19.77
CA GLY A 100 -8.52 -8.19 -19.08
C GLY A 100 -7.24 -7.88 -18.31
N ARG A 101 -6.73 -6.64 -18.37
CA ARG A 101 -5.70 -6.13 -17.47
C ARG A 101 -6.37 -5.36 -16.32
N ARG A 102 -6.25 -5.87 -15.10
CA ARG A 102 -6.69 -5.15 -13.89
C ARG A 102 -5.55 -4.28 -13.39
N TYR A 103 -5.83 -3.02 -13.06
CA TYR A 103 -4.88 -2.18 -12.34
C TYR A 103 -5.16 -2.26 -10.84
N TYR A 104 -4.12 -2.63 -10.07
CA TYR A 104 -4.19 -2.68 -8.61
C TYR A 104 -3.70 -1.37 -7.96
N ASN A 105 -3.46 -0.32 -8.74
CA ASN A 105 -2.92 0.97 -8.24
C ASN A 105 -3.82 1.57 -7.16
N LYS A 106 -5.15 1.45 -7.28
CA LYS A 106 -6.10 1.93 -6.28
C LYS A 106 -6.02 1.15 -4.96
N CYS A 107 -5.56 -0.11 -5.00
CA CYS A 107 -5.27 -0.88 -3.78
C CYS A 107 -4.10 -0.26 -2.99
N PHE A 108 -3.25 0.54 -3.63
CA PHE A 108 -2.20 1.32 -2.98
C PHE A 108 -2.60 2.74 -2.66
N SER A 109 -3.83 3.18 -2.92
CA SER A 109 -4.23 4.54 -2.58
C SER A 109 -4.19 4.75 -1.07
N VAL A 110 -3.76 5.93 -0.62
CA VAL A 110 -3.71 6.29 0.80
C VAL A 110 -5.08 6.10 1.45
N GLU A 111 -6.13 6.59 0.80
CA GLU A 111 -7.51 6.45 1.29
C GLU A 111 -7.88 4.97 1.51
N PHE A 112 -7.72 4.13 0.49
CA PHE A 112 -8.10 2.73 0.58
C PHE A 112 -7.28 1.94 1.61
N VAL A 113 -5.96 2.14 1.65
CA VAL A 113 -5.09 1.42 2.59
C VAL A 113 -5.40 1.82 4.03
N LEU A 114 -5.65 3.11 4.29
CA LEU A 114 -5.97 3.57 5.64
C LEU A 114 -7.34 3.09 6.11
N ASP A 115 -8.34 3.05 5.22
CA ASP A 115 -9.68 2.56 5.54
C ASP A 115 -9.73 1.05 5.82
N ASN A 116 -8.77 0.29 5.28
CA ASN A 116 -8.75 -1.18 5.35
C ASN A 116 -7.60 -1.75 6.19
N CYS A 117 -6.65 -0.93 6.65
CA CYS A 117 -5.62 -1.38 7.58
C CYS A 117 -6.22 -1.49 8.99
N LEU A 118 -5.96 -2.61 9.67
CA LEU A 118 -6.22 -2.67 11.11
C LEU A 118 -5.09 -1.94 11.85
N PRO A 119 -5.39 -0.97 12.72
CA PRO A 119 -4.40 -0.46 13.65
C PRO A 119 -4.14 -1.54 14.69
N GLY A 120 -3.16 -2.42 14.44
CA GLY A 120 -2.39 -2.99 15.54
C GLY A 120 -1.77 -1.84 16.33
N ARG A 121 -1.66 -1.91 17.66
CA ARG A 121 -1.04 -0.85 18.48
C ARG A 121 0.31 -0.37 17.92
N GLU A 122 1.06 -1.26 17.27
CA GLU A 122 2.34 -0.97 16.62
C GLU A 122 2.20 -0.13 15.33
N VAL A 123 1.10 -0.25 14.59
CA VAL A 123 0.81 0.51 13.36
C VAL A 123 0.47 1.96 13.71
N THR A 124 -0.30 2.19 14.78
CA THR A 124 -0.53 3.56 15.29
C THR A 124 0.77 4.26 15.67
N ASP A 125 1.71 3.55 16.31
CA ASP A 125 3.01 4.11 16.70
C ASP A 125 3.92 4.33 15.48
N ALA A 126 3.94 3.42 14.50
CA ALA A 126 4.70 3.56 13.26
C ALA A 126 4.16 4.71 12.39
N MET A 127 2.83 4.86 12.29
CA MET A 127 2.20 5.99 11.59
C MET A 127 2.48 7.32 12.30
N LEU A 128 2.44 7.36 13.64
CA LEU A 128 2.85 8.53 14.42
C LEU A 128 4.33 8.88 14.19
N LEU A 129 5.22 7.89 14.13
CA LEU A 129 6.66 8.09 13.89
C LEU A 129 6.97 8.56 12.46
N ALA A 130 6.22 8.09 11.46
CA ALA A 130 6.36 8.55 10.07
C ALA A 130 5.99 10.04 9.92
N VAL A 131 5.01 10.51 10.70
CA VAL A 131 4.56 11.90 10.71
C VAL A 131 5.53 12.85 11.41
N ILE A 132 6.28 12.37 12.40
CA ILE A 132 7.28 13.18 13.15
C ILE A 132 8.57 13.39 12.34
N LYS A 133 8.83 12.57 11.32
CA LYS A 133 10.07 12.63 10.50
C LYS A 133 9.92 13.41 9.19
N ILE A 134 8.79 14.08 8.97
CA ILE A 134 8.60 15.09 7.91
C ILE A 134 8.97 16.45 8.49
#